data_AF-A0A2R6MG22-F1
#
_entry.id   AF-A0A2R6MG22-F1
#
_cell.length_a   1.000
_cell.length_b   1.000
_cell.length_c   1.000
_cell.angle_alpha   90.00
_cell.angle_beta   90.00
_cell.angle_gamma   90.00
#
_symmetry.space_group_name_H-M   'P 1'
#
loop_
_entity.id
_entity.type
_entity.pdbx_description
1 polymer ?
#
loop_
_entity_poly.entity_id
_entity_poly.type
_entity_poly.pdbx_seq_one_letter_code
_entity_poly.pdbx_strand_id
1 'polypeptide(L)'
;MPLDETDFEILSLLAEDARRPYSEIGEAVGLSGPAVSQRVTRLRESGLVDGFTVRLNRDRLRAGVDILVTVTDPGDLGTLRARLADAESVEGVFTSADETVRFTGRTAAADVHAWASELVGEDAFEIELLDSVEWEPSVAGSGFAVACAECSNTVSSEGESVRLGGETYHFCCPSCRARFEERYEQLSE
;
A
#
# COMPACT_ATOMS: atom_id res chain seq x y z
N MET A 1 16.54 7.32 1.87
CA MET A 1 17.61 6.51 1.23
C MET A 1 17.00 5.97 -0.04
N PRO A 2 17.68 6.06 -1.20
CA PRO A 2 17.08 5.57 -2.43
C PRO A 2 16.89 4.07 -2.25
N LEU A 3 15.71 3.56 -2.58
CA LEU A 3 15.51 2.12 -2.62
C LEU A 3 16.46 1.55 -3.65
N ASP A 4 17.25 0.58 -3.22
CA ASP A 4 18.18 -0.15 -4.09
C ASP A 4 17.61 -1.53 -4.45
N GLU A 5 18.25 -2.20 -5.41
CA GLU A 5 17.89 -3.55 -5.86
C GLU A 5 17.81 -4.56 -4.70
N THR A 6 18.62 -4.37 -3.65
CA THR A 6 18.61 -5.21 -2.46
C THR A 6 17.33 -5.02 -1.65
N ASP A 7 16.83 -3.79 -1.49
CA ASP A 7 15.55 -3.54 -0.82
C ASP A 7 14.38 -4.19 -1.57
N PHE A 8 14.41 -4.21 -2.90
CA PHE A 8 13.40 -4.90 -3.72
C PHE A 8 13.42 -6.40 -3.52
N GLU A 9 14.61 -7.01 -3.48
CA GLU A 9 14.75 -8.44 -3.25
C GLU A 9 14.29 -8.81 -1.83
N ILE A 10 14.64 -7.99 -0.82
CA ILE A 10 14.13 -8.14 0.55
C ILE A 10 12.59 -8.09 0.58
N LEU A 11 11.98 -7.09 -0.06
CA LEU A 11 10.52 -6.96 -0.14
C LEU A 11 9.87 -8.16 -0.84
N SER A 12 10.49 -8.65 -1.92
CA SER A 12 10.00 -9.81 -2.66
C SER A 12 10.01 -11.09 -1.81
N LEU A 13 11.09 -11.32 -1.06
CA LEU A 13 11.22 -12.44 -0.13
C LEU A 13 10.22 -12.33 1.04
N LEU A 14 9.95 -11.12 1.54
CA LEU A 14 8.96 -10.87 2.60
C LEU A 14 7.52 -10.97 2.12
N ALA A 15 7.22 -10.57 0.88
CA ALA A 15 5.90 -10.71 0.28
C ALA A 15 5.52 -12.19 0.10
N GLU A 16 6.51 -13.04 -0.20
CA GLU A 16 6.36 -14.50 -0.26
C GLU A 16 6.17 -15.10 1.14
N ASP A 17 7.04 -14.78 2.10
CA ASP A 17 6.94 -15.23 3.49
C ASP A 17 7.49 -14.18 4.46
N ALA A 18 6.58 -13.40 5.06
CA ALA A 18 6.91 -12.38 6.04
C ALA A 18 7.54 -12.93 7.33
N ARG A 19 7.48 -14.26 7.57
CA ARG A 19 8.11 -14.92 8.72
C ARG A 19 9.51 -15.43 8.42
N ARG A 20 9.99 -15.31 7.18
CA ARG A 20 11.34 -15.73 6.78
C ARG A 20 12.38 -15.08 7.70
N PRO A 21 13.28 -15.86 8.34
CA PRO A 21 14.31 -15.30 9.20
C PRO A 21 15.18 -14.30 8.44
N TYR A 22 15.50 -13.16 9.07
CA TYR A 22 16.36 -12.15 8.45
C TYR A 22 17.76 -12.67 8.12
N SER A 23 18.24 -13.72 8.81
CA SER A 23 19.48 -14.41 8.45
C SER A 23 19.39 -15.08 7.07
N GLU A 24 18.28 -15.76 6.78
CA GLU A 24 18.05 -16.42 5.48
C GLU A 24 17.86 -15.40 4.36
N ILE A 25 17.13 -14.31 4.64
CA ILE A 25 17.04 -13.18 3.70
C ILE A 25 18.43 -12.60 3.44
N GLY A 26 19.24 -12.43 4.50
CA GLY A 26 20.60 -11.93 4.39
C GLY A 26 21.49 -12.81 3.52
N GLU A 27 21.41 -14.14 3.70
CA GLU A 27 22.12 -15.11 2.86
C GLU A 27 21.72 -14.99 1.38
N ALA A 28 20.43 -14.79 1.08
CA ALA A 28 19.94 -14.62 -0.28
C ALA A 28 20.46 -13.33 -0.94
N VAL A 29 20.51 -12.22 -0.21
CA VAL A 29 20.82 -10.88 -0.76
C VAL A 29 22.25 -10.40 -0.46
N GLY A 30 23.12 -11.26 0.08
CA GLY A 30 24.51 -10.93 0.39
C GLY A 30 24.71 -9.99 1.58
N LEU A 31 23.78 -9.97 2.55
CA LEU A 31 23.81 -9.15 3.75
C LEU A 31 23.83 -9.99 5.04
N SER A 32 24.19 -9.35 6.15
CA SER A 32 23.98 -9.95 7.47
C SER A 32 22.52 -9.79 7.93
N GLY A 33 22.02 -10.71 8.75
CA GLY A 33 20.67 -10.61 9.33
C GLY A 33 20.38 -9.27 10.04
N PRO A 34 21.32 -8.70 10.84
CA PRO A 34 21.16 -7.36 11.40
C PRO A 34 21.06 -6.24 10.35
N ALA A 35 21.77 -6.35 9.22
CA ALA A 35 21.68 -5.37 8.13
C ALA A 35 20.31 -5.43 7.44
N VAL A 36 19.78 -6.63 7.20
CA VAL A 36 18.39 -6.82 6.70
C VAL A 36 17.39 -6.22 7.68
N SER A 37 17.52 -6.51 8.98
CA SER A 37 16.65 -5.95 10.03
C SER A 37 16.59 -4.42 9.96
N GLN A 38 17.74 -3.76 9.83
CA GLN A 38 17.78 -2.30 9.71
C GLN A 38 17.10 -1.80 8.43
N ARG A 39 17.26 -2.48 7.30
CA ARG A 39 16.59 -2.13 6.04
C ARG A 39 15.06 -2.26 6.19
N VAL A 40 14.57 -3.37 6.72
CA VAL A 40 13.13 -3.58 6.97
C VAL A 40 12.55 -2.53 7.91
N THR A 41 13.26 -2.18 9.00
CA THR A 41 12.82 -1.10 9.89
C THR A 41 12.69 0.23 9.14
N ARG A 42 13.66 0.58 8.29
CA ARG A 42 13.60 1.82 7.50
C ARG A 42 12.45 1.79 6.48
N LEU A 43 12.22 0.66 5.82
CA LEU A 43 11.10 0.49 4.87
C LEU A 43 9.76 0.77 5.57
N ARG A 44 9.59 0.30 6.81
CA ARG A 44 8.41 0.60 7.64
C ARG A 44 8.34 2.07 8.05
N GLU A 45 9.44 2.64 8.54
CA GLU A 45 9.52 4.06 8.93
C GLU A 45 9.21 5.00 7.75
N SER A 46 9.53 4.59 6.52
CA SER A 46 9.25 5.34 5.30
C SER A 46 7.82 5.18 4.76
N GLY A 47 7.00 4.28 5.33
CA GLY A 47 5.66 3.98 4.84
C GLY A 47 5.61 3.10 3.59
N LEU A 48 6.74 2.54 3.14
CA LEU A 48 6.74 1.55 2.05
C LEU A 48 6.23 0.18 2.49
N VAL A 49 6.37 -0.12 3.79
CA VAL A 49 5.76 -1.28 4.42
C VAL A 49 4.80 -0.79 5.50
N ASP A 50 3.52 -0.78 5.18
CA ASP A 50 2.46 -0.37 6.14
C ASP A 50 2.38 -1.34 7.32
N GLY A 51 2.61 -2.62 7.09
CA GLY A 51 2.56 -3.63 8.15
C GLY A 51 2.79 -5.05 7.65
N PHE A 52 2.76 -5.99 8.59
CA PHE A 52 2.77 -7.42 8.32
C PHE A 52 1.44 -8.01 8.75
N THR A 53 0.83 -8.79 7.88
CA THR A 53 -0.49 -9.39 8.10
C THR A 53 -0.48 -10.87 7.75
N VAL A 54 -1.60 -11.54 7.99
CA VAL A 54 -1.82 -12.94 7.67
C VAL A 54 -2.78 -13.07 6.50
N ARG A 55 -2.46 -13.95 5.55
CA ARG A 55 -3.42 -14.37 4.52
C ARG A 55 -4.31 -15.47 5.09
N LEU A 56 -5.58 -15.16 5.31
CA LEU A 56 -6.55 -16.11 5.85
C LEU A 56 -7.20 -16.91 4.73
N ASN A 57 -7.27 -18.24 4.89
CA ASN A 57 -8.13 -19.06 4.04
C ASN A 57 -9.57 -18.90 4.51
N ARG A 58 -10.34 -18.13 3.75
CA ARG A 58 -11.70 -17.70 4.09
C ARG A 58 -12.74 -18.81 4.00
N ASP A 59 -12.53 -19.81 3.14
CA ASP A 59 -13.40 -21.00 3.02
C ASP A 59 -13.36 -21.87 4.28
N ARG A 60 -12.28 -21.75 5.06
CA ARG A 60 -12.07 -22.50 6.30
C ARG A 60 -12.62 -21.78 7.53
N LEU A 61 -12.90 -20.48 7.43
CA LEU A 61 -13.47 -19.69 8.52
C LEU A 61 -14.99 -19.80 8.48
N ARG A 62 -15.61 -20.18 9.61
CA ARG A 62 -17.06 -20.37 9.67
C ARG A 62 -17.79 -19.02 9.61
N ALA A 63 -18.88 -19.06 8.86
CA ALA A 63 -19.99 -18.09 8.78
C ALA A 63 -19.67 -16.79 8.04
N GLY A 64 -20.50 -16.53 7.02
CA GLY A 64 -20.50 -15.32 6.22
C GLY A 64 -20.48 -15.63 4.72
N VAL A 65 -21.04 -14.73 3.93
CA VAL A 65 -20.86 -14.70 2.47
C VAL A 65 -20.00 -13.50 2.14
N ASP A 66 -19.08 -13.67 1.18
CA ASP A 66 -18.29 -12.56 0.66
C ASP A 66 -19.17 -11.77 -0.32
N ILE A 67 -19.12 -10.45 -0.20
CA ILE A 67 -19.99 -9.56 -0.97
C ILE A 67 -19.20 -8.39 -1.50
N LEU A 68 -19.54 -7.97 -2.72
CA LEU A 68 -19.11 -6.73 -3.32
C LEU A 68 -20.31 -5.79 -3.36
N VAL A 69 -20.14 -4.58 -2.84
CA VAL A 69 -21.13 -3.52 -2.91
C VAL A 69 -20.61 -2.41 -3.81
N THR A 70 -21.43 -1.94 -4.73
CA THR A 70 -21.12 -0.85 -5.66
C THR A 70 -22.05 0.34 -5.41
N VAL A 71 -21.47 1.53 -5.26
CA VAL A 71 -22.16 2.82 -5.08
C VAL A 71 -21.66 3.76 -6.19
N THR A 72 -22.49 3.99 -7.21
CA THR A 72 -22.06 4.70 -8.44
C THR A 72 -22.06 6.22 -8.31
N ASP A 73 -22.92 6.79 -7.46
CA ASP A 73 -23.07 8.25 -7.29
C ASP A 73 -23.25 8.57 -5.79
N PRO A 74 -22.19 8.41 -4.97
CA PRO A 74 -22.28 8.66 -3.54
C PRO A 74 -22.48 10.15 -3.26
N GLY A 75 -23.54 10.51 -2.52
CA GLY A 75 -23.85 11.92 -2.23
C GLY A 75 -22.77 12.63 -1.40
N ASP A 76 -22.15 11.93 -0.44
CA ASP A 76 -20.98 12.40 0.31
C ASP A 76 -19.91 11.29 0.39
N LEU A 77 -18.99 11.33 -0.57
CA LEU A 77 -17.87 10.41 -0.69
C LEU A 77 -16.98 10.37 0.56
N GLY A 78 -16.78 11.52 1.23
CA GLY A 78 -15.93 11.62 2.40
C GLY A 78 -16.54 10.92 3.62
N THR A 79 -17.83 11.17 3.86
CA THR A 79 -18.59 10.53 4.94
C THR A 79 -18.73 9.02 4.69
N LEU A 80 -19.00 8.59 3.45
CA LEU A 80 -19.07 7.17 3.10
C LEU A 80 -17.73 6.47 3.35
N ARG A 81 -16.62 7.04 2.88
CA ARG A 81 -15.28 6.45 3.08
C ARG A 81 -14.90 6.32 4.54
N ALA A 82 -15.17 7.35 5.35
CA ALA A 82 -14.88 7.30 6.78
C ALA A 82 -15.64 6.15 7.45
N ARG A 83 -16.93 5.99 7.13
CA ARG A 83 -17.75 4.91 7.69
C ARG A 83 -17.27 3.52 7.27
N LEU A 84 -16.88 3.35 6.01
CA LEU A 84 -16.34 2.09 5.50
C LEU A 84 -14.99 1.74 6.13
N ALA A 85 -14.14 2.74 6.40
CA ALA A 85 -12.83 2.53 7.02
C ALA A 85 -12.92 2.09 8.49
N ASP A 86 -13.95 2.54 9.22
CA ASP A 86 -14.18 2.17 10.62
C ASP A 86 -14.91 0.81 10.79
N ALA A 87 -15.41 0.21 9.71
CA ALA A 87 -16.20 -1.00 9.75
C ALA A 87 -15.34 -2.28 9.72
N GLU A 88 -15.30 -3.04 10.81
CA GLU A 88 -14.51 -4.29 10.92
C GLU A 88 -14.90 -5.37 9.90
N SER A 89 -16.12 -5.32 9.38
CA SER A 89 -16.64 -6.27 8.39
C SER A 89 -16.29 -5.89 6.95
N VAL A 90 -15.76 -4.68 6.72
CA VAL A 90 -15.27 -4.20 5.43
C VAL A 90 -13.77 -4.47 5.35
N GLU A 91 -13.34 -5.02 4.22
CA GLU A 91 -12.00 -5.60 4.07
C GLU A 91 -11.21 -4.98 2.92
N GLY A 92 -11.90 -4.27 2.03
CA GLY A 92 -11.28 -3.53 0.94
C GLY A 92 -12.25 -2.49 0.41
N VAL A 93 -11.73 -1.30 0.15
CA VAL A 93 -12.48 -0.19 -0.44
C VAL A 93 -11.72 0.31 -1.65
N PHE A 94 -12.43 0.43 -2.76
CA PHE A 94 -11.93 0.88 -4.04
C PHE A 94 -12.75 2.09 -4.47
N THR A 95 -12.09 3.07 -5.05
CA THR A 95 -12.77 4.21 -5.67
C THR A 95 -12.23 4.39 -7.06
N SER A 96 -13.15 4.37 -8.01
CA SER A 96 -12.84 4.53 -9.42
C SER A 96 -12.71 6.01 -9.77
N ALA A 97 -12.11 6.30 -10.93
CA ALA A 97 -11.90 7.68 -11.38
C ALA A 97 -13.22 8.42 -11.68
N ASP A 98 -14.30 7.69 -11.89
CA ASP A 98 -15.67 8.17 -12.04
C ASP A 98 -16.42 8.29 -10.70
N GLU A 99 -15.68 8.34 -9.58
CA GLU A 99 -16.19 8.49 -8.22
C GLU A 99 -17.05 7.32 -7.72
N THR A 100 -17.18 6.23 -8.49
CA THR A 100 -17.83 5.00 -8.03
C THR A 100 -17.03 4.38 -6.88
N VAL A 101 -17.69 4.14 -5.76
CA VAL A 101 -17.13 3.41 -4.61
C VAL A 101 -17.53 1.95 -4.69
N ARG A 102 -16.56 1.05 -4.55
CA ARG A 102 -16.77 -0.38 -4.41
C ARG A 102 -16.14 -0.84 -3.13
N PHE A 103 -16.82 -1.66 -2.35
CA PHE A 103 -16.21 -2.25 -1.17
C PHE A 103 -16.57 -3.72 -1.03
N THR A 104 -15.62 -4.48 -0.50
CA THR A 104 -15.79 -5.90 -0.18
C THR A 104 -15.88 -6.08 1.32
N GLY A 105 -16.69 -7.04 1.74
CA GLY A 105 -16.81 -7.42 3.13
C GLY A 105 -17.43 -8.79 3.29
N ARG A 106 -17.60 -9.20 4.54
CA ARG A 106 -18.20 -10.48 4.90
C ARG A 106 -19.28 -10.28 5.95
N THR A 107 -20.45 -10.85 5.70
CA THR A 107 -21.60 -10.76 6.61
C THR A 107 -22.46 -12.02 6.54
N ALA A 108 -23.36 -12.23 7.51
CA ALA A 108 -24.28 -13.35 7.51
C ALA A 108 -25.20 -13.29 6.28
N ALA A 109 -25.42 -14.44 5.62
CA ALA A 109 -26.21 -14.52 4.38
C ALA A 109 -27.65 -13.98 4.55
N ALA A 110 -28.21 -14.06 5.75
CA ALA A 110 -29.56 -13.57 6.05
C ALA A 110 -29.64 -12.03 6.11
N ASP A 111 -28.52 -11.34 6.32
CA ASP A 111 -28.48 -9.92 6.68
C ASP A 111 -27.79 -9.05 5.62
N VAL A 112 -27.42 -9.61 4.47
CA VAL A 112 -26.60 -8.95 3.43
C VAL A 112 -27.10 -7.55 3.04
N HIS A 113 -28.40 -7.42 2.75
CA HIS A 113 -28.96 -6.12 2.35
C HIS A 113 -28.97 -5.13 3.52
N ALA A 114 -29.38 -5.56 4.72
CA ALA A 114 -29.41 -4.70 5.90
C ALA A 114 -28.02 -4.20 6.29
N TRP A 115 -27.02 -5.09 6.22
CA TRP A 115 -25.61 -4.77 6.44
C TRP A 115 -25.11 -3.72 5.44
N ALA A 116 -25.40 -3.89 4.14
CA ALA A 116 -25.00 -2.92 3.12
C ALA A 116 -25.71 -1.58 3.30
N SER A 117 -27.01 -1.57 3.60
CA SER A 117 -27.78 -0.35 3.86
C SER A 117 -27.24 0.44 5.06
N GLU A 118 -26.82 -0.23 6.14
CA GLU A 118 -26.22 0.43 7.31
C GLU A 118 -24.92 1.16 6.95
N LEU A 119 -24.09 0.53 6.11
CA LEU A 119 -22.82 1.10 5.68
C LEU A 119 -22.98 2.19 4.63
N VAL A 120 -23.84 2.00 3.64
CA VAL A 120 -24.03 2.96 2.55
C VAL A 120 -24.88 4.15 3.00
N GLY A 121 -25.93 3.92 3.78
CA GLY A 121 -26.88 4.96 4.18
C GLY A 121 -27.97 5.15 3.13
N GLU A 122 -28.20 6.39 2.70
CA GLU A 122 -29.30 6.76 1.78
C GLU A 122 -28.93 6.62 0.30
N ASP A 123 -27.64 6.43 -0.02
CA ASP A 123 -27.18 6.31 -1.41
C ASP A 123 -27.68 5.01 -2.07
N ALA A 124 -27.90 5.06 -3.38
CA ALA A 124 -28.26 3.89 -4.16
C ALA A 124 -27.04 2.96 -4.33
N PHE A 125 -27.26 1.66 -4.17
CA PHE A 125 -26.19 0.66 -4.28
C PHE A 125 -26.66 -0.65 -4.91
N GLU A 126 -25.70 -1.40 -5.42
CA GLU A 126 -25.87 -2.76 -5.94
C GLU A 126 -25.06 -3.74 -5.09
N ILE A 127 -25.56 -4.96 -4.90
CA ILE A 127 -24.88 -6.03 -4.17
C ILE A 127 -24.63 -7.20 -5.10
N GLU A 128 -23.40 -7.69 -5.11
CA GLU A 128 -22.99 -8.92 -5.77
C GLU A 128 -22.45 -9.91 -4.72
N LEU A 129 -22.96 -11.15 -4.73
CA LEU A 129 -22.40 -12.23 -3.93
C LEU A 129 -21.18 -12.81 -4.65
N LEU A 130 -20.06 -12.93 -3.93
CA LEU A 130 -18.81 -13.43 -4.48
C LEU A 130 -18.66 -14.92 -4.14
N ASP A 131 -18.29 -15.71 -5.15
CA ASP A 131 -17.96 -17.14 -4.96
C ASP A 131 -16.56 -17.32 -4.38
N SER A 132 -15.64 -16.43 -4.74
CA SER A 132 -14.25 -16.44 -4.27
C SER A 132 -13.65 -15.04 -4.28
N VAL A 133 -12.80 -14.76 -3.28
CA VAL A 133 -12.00 -13.53 -3.21
C VAL A 133 -10.54 -13.90 -3.05
N GLU A 134 -9.73 -13.51 -4.04
CA GLU A 134 -8.29 -13.75 -4.04
C GLU A 134 -7.56 -12.40 -3.99
N TRP A 135 -6.68 -12.25 -3.02
CA TRP A 135 -5.77 -11.12 -2.92
C TRP A 135 -4.36 -11.64 -2.64
N GLU A 136 -3.43 -11.20 -3.48
CA GLU A 136 -2.01 -11.53 -3.34
C GLU A 136 -1.20 -10.23 -3.34
N PRO A 137 -0.41 -9.96 -2.29
CA PRO A 137 0.51 -8.84 -2.31
C PRO A 137 1.56 -9.11 -3.38
N SER A 138 1.53 -8.31 -4.46
CA SER A 138 2.53 -8.39 -5.52
C SER A 138 3.48 -7.20 -5.42
N VAL A 139 4.78 -7.51 -5.46
CA VAL A 139 5.85 -6.52 -5.69
C VAL A 139 6.18 -6.43 -7.19
N ALA A 140 5.61 -7.31 -8.02
CA ALA A 140 5.78 -7.33 -9.46
C ALA A 140 4.85 -6.32 -10.15
N GLY A 141 5.36 -5.59 -11.14
CA GLY A 141 4.63 -4.54 -11.88
C GLY A 141 4.81 -3.14 -11.30
N SER A 142 5.20 -3.04 -10.04
CA SER A 142 5.68 -1.84 -9.37
C SER A 142 7.20 -1.80 -9.44
N GLY A 143 7.75 -1.37 -10.58
CA GLY A 143 9.03 -0.69 -10.50
C GLY A 143 8.78 0.52 -9.61
N PHE A 144 9.22 0.49 -8.35
CA PHE A 144 9.09 1.66 -7.49
C PHE A 144 10.00 2.71 -8.09
N ALA A 145 9.45 3.49 -9.01
CA ALA A 145 10.08 4.64 -9.59
C ALA A 145 10.14 5.66 -8.47
N VAL A 146 11.22 5.63 -7.69
CA VAL A 146 11.60 6.74 -6.84
C VAL A 146 11.57 7.98 -7.75
N ALA A 147 10.62 8.88 -7.55
CA ALA A 147 10.48 10.04 -8.39
C ALA A 147 11.57 11.06 -8.01
N CYS A 148 12.22 11.62 -9.02
CA CYS A 148 13.19 12.68 -8.83
C CYS A 148 12.49 13.89 -8.19
N ALA A 149 12.97 14.36 -7.04
CA ALA A 149 12.40 15.48 -6.31
C ALA A 149 12.46 16.81 -7.08
N GLU A 150 13.23 16.86 -8.18
CA GLU A 150 13.33 18.03 -9.05
C GLU A 150 12.54 17.90 -10.36
N CYS A 151 12.58 16.75 -11.03
CA CYS A 151 12.02 16.60 -12.38
C CYS A 151 10.96 15.50 -12.51
N SER A 152 10.61 14.83 -11.43
CA SER A 152 9.62 13.74 -11.35
C SER A 152 9.92 12.49 -12.20
N ASN A 153 11.06 12.43 -12.90
CA ASN A 153 11.49 11.22 -13.60
C ASN A 153 11.85 10.11 -12.62
N THR A 154 11.74 8.86 -13.07
CA THR A 154 12.22 7.69 -12.35
C THR A 154 13.71 7.78 -12.08
N VAL A 155 14.09 7.63 -10.81
CA VAL A 155 15.46 7.50 -10.36
C VAL A 155 15.88 6.04 -10.48
N SER A 156 16.93 5.78 -11.26
CA SER A 156 17.54 4.46 -11.40
C SER A 156 18.49 4.16 -10.23
N SER A 157 19.10 2.97 -10.24
CA SER A 157 20.14 2.55 -9.28
C SER A 157 21.39 3.44 -9.29
N GLU A 158 21.59 4.27 -10.33
CA GLU A 158 22.69 5.25 -10.44
C GLU A 158 22.32 6.66 -9.94
N GLY A 159 21.12 6.82 -9.37
CA GLY A 159 20.62 8.10 -8.88
C GLY A 159 21.33 8.65 -7.64
N GLU A 160 21.13 9.94 -7.38
CA GLU A 160 21.67 10.61 -6.19
C GLU A 160 20.64 10.80 -5.09
N SER A 161 21.10 10.97 -3.86
CA SER A 161 20.23 11.23 -2.71
C SER A 161 20.88 12.13 -1.69
N VAL A 162 20.08 13.03 -1.11
CA VAL A 162 20.53 13.96 -0.06
C VAL A 162 19.50 14.03 1.06
N ARG A 163 19.96 14.30 2.29
CA ARG A 163 19.10 14.54 3.44
C ARG A 163 19.08 16.02 3.78
N LEU A 164 17.90 16.65 3.72
CA LEU A 164 17.67 18.08 4.00
C LEU A 164 16.47 18.21 4.95
N GLY A 165 16.59 19.01 6.01
CA GLY A 165 15.50 19.21 6.98
C GLY A 165 15.00 17.96 7.71
N GLY A 166 15.77 16.87 7.70
CA GLY A 166 15.36 15.59 8.29
C GLY A 166 14.74 14.60 7.30
N GLU A 167 14.30 15.07 6.13
CA GLU A 167 13.74 14.27 5.02
C GLU A 167 14.81 13.88 3.99
N THR A 168 14.61 12.76 3.27
CA THR A 168 15.52 12.35 2.20
C THR A 168 14.89 12.60 0.83
N TYR A 169 15.63 13.27 -0.04
CA TYR A 169 15.24 13.57 -1.43
C TYR A 169 16.10 12.76 -2.41
N HIS A 170 15.50 12.37 -3.54
CA HIS A 170 16.10 11.50 -4.56
C HIS A 170 16.18 12.21 -5.91
N PHE A 171 17.24 11.97 -6.69
CA PHE A 171 17.47 12.66 -7.95
C PHE A 171 17.97 11.72 -9.03
N CYS A 172 17.46 11.88 -10.25
CA CYS A 172 17.86 11.04 -11.38
C CYS A 172 19.29 11.34 -11.88
N CYS A 173 19.88 12.46 -11.47
CA CYS A 173 21.22 12.88 -11.86
C CYS A 173 21.78 14.01 -10.94
N PRO A 174 23.10 14.27 -10.98
CA PRO A 174 23.73 15.33 -10.17
C PRO A 174 23.17 16.74 -10.37
N SER A 175 22.74 17.05 -11.60
CA SER A 175 22.21 18.37 -11.91
C SER A 175 20.83 18.61 -11.29
N CYS A 176 19.99 17.58 -11.19
CA CYS A 176 18.71 17.69 -10.50
C CYS A 176 18.90 17.93 -9.00
N ARG A 177 19.89 17.25 -8.39
CA ARG A 177 20.25 17.45 -6.99
C ARG A 177 20.68 18.89 -6.72
N ALA A 178 21.65 19.40 -7.49
CA ALA A 178 22.20 20.73 -7.28
C ALA A 178 21.12 21.83 -7.38
N ARG A 179 20.21 21.72 -8.35
CA ARG A 179 19.09 22.67 -8.52
C ARG A 179 18.11 22.62 -7.36
N PHE A 180 17.85 21.43 -6.83
CA PHE A 180 16.97 21.26 -5.68
C PHE A 180 17.60 21.84 -4.41
N GLU A 181 18.88 21.56 -4.15
CA GLU A 181 19.64 22.09 -3.00
C GLU A 181 19.64 23.62 -3.02
N GLU A 182 19.92 24.25 -4.17
CA GLU A 182 19.88 25.71 -4.32
C GLU A 182 18.49 26.30 -4.04
N ARG A 183 17.42 25.65 -4.53
CA ARG A 183 16.05 26.08 -4.25
C ARG A 183 15.68 25.90 -2.77
N TYR A 184 16.12 24.79 -2.16
CA TYR A 184 15.84 24.49 -0.76
C TYR A 184 16.51 25.49 0.18
N GLU A 185 17.76 25.86 -0.11
CA GLU A 185 18.50 26.90 0.65
C GLU A 185 17.75 28.24 0.63
N GLN A 186 17.30 28.70 -0.54
CA GLN A 186 16.54 29.96 -0.69
C GLN A 186 15.20 29.98 0.05
N LEU A 187 14.58 28.81 0.27
CA LEU A 187 13.31 28.67 1.00
C LEU A 187 13.51 28.54 2.51
N SER A 188 14.73 28.24 2.94
CA SER A 188 15.11 28.03 4.35
C SER A 188 15.72 29.26 5.03
N GLU A 189 15.92 30.34 4.27
CA GLU A 189 16.34 31.68 4.74
C GLU A 189 15.16 32.58 5.17
#